data_AF-A0A9X1N903-F1
#
_entry.id   AF-A0A9X1N903-F1
#
_cell.length_a   1.000
_cell.length_b   1.000
_cell.length_c   1.000
_cell.angle_alpha   90.00
_cell.angle_beta   90.00
_cell.angle_gamma   90.00
#
_symmetry.space_group_name_H-M   'P 1'
#
loop_
_entity.id
_entity.type
_entity.pdbx_description
1 polymer ?
#
loop_
_entity_poly.entity_id
_entity_poly.type
_entity_poly.pdbx_seq_one_letter_code
_entity_poly.pdbx_strand_id
1 'polypeptide(L)'
;MNAFGRPRVALGDLAGRLAPIVLLLLLWVLAAELFAERRVVPTPWAVLEAFVHDLPVYPANLSVTLTNAFIGYLVGNALAVLAAVAFVQVLWIERLLLRIAVASFCVPLVAITPILTVVLPGDAPKQTLAALSVFFTTLVSCILGLRSAPSSTHDVIRSMGGSGWTELLKIRLWAMLPGLFAGLQIAAPAALLGTILGEYLGSARGLGVLLVQSQSSFEVPRTWATAMLMSALSALVFAVAGWIGRLATPWVGRDVTTATGVAASAATAGRLSSIVVAVVGVLGSIVIVCAGWWGLIKAFDLSPYFAKTPADVWAHLVTDAEAAENRSYILSGLGITIRDAGIGYLIGTVAACLLAIAVMQWPLVERFFMPLAITLRSVPLVAMTPLLALIFGRGLLGVTVIVSVVTFFPTLVSVVAALRSAPAIACDVVRSMGGSSVTVTAKVRLLHAVPAVFASARIAVPGAIAGATLAEWLATGQGIGSMLVKDFAASQFNDMWSGTVAVITLSVLAYAVVSGVERFVGRRMGTVS
;
A
#
# COMPACT_ATOMS: atom_id res chain seq x y z
N MET A 1 23.55 -29.79 24.08
CA MET A 1 24.52 -29.22 23.12
C MET A 1 25.55 -30.30 22.79
N ASN A 2 26.05 -30.37 21.56
CA ASN A 2 27.23 -31.18 21.22
C ASN A 2 28.44 -30.26 21.01
N ALA A 3 29.65 -30.81 21.07
CA ALA A 3 30.95 -30.14 21.06
C ALA A 3 31.27 -29.19 19.88
N PHE A 4 30.31 -28.92 18.98
CA PHE A 4 30.48 -28.08 17.79
C PHE A 4 29.42 -26.98 17.62
N GLY A 5 28.72 -26.56 18.68
CA GLY A 5 27.95 -25.30 18.67
C GLY A 5 26.79 -25.18 17.67
N ARG A 6 26.39 -26.24 16.97
CA ARG A 6 25.20 -26.22 16.10
C ARG A 6 23.94 -26.44 16.94
N PRO A 7 22.89 -25.61 16.78
CA PRO A 7 21.64 -25.81 17.51
C PRO A 7 21.04 -27.16 17.09
N ARG A 8 20.84 -28.07 18.06
CA ARG A 8 19.98 -29.24 17.86
C ARG A 8 18.57 -28.71 17.68
N VAL A 9 18.03 -28.76 16.45
CA VAL A 9 16.59 -28.58 16.24
C VAL A 9 15.92 -29.75 16.94
N ALA A 10 15.35 -29.51 18.13
CA ALA A 10 14.59 -30.53 18.83
C ALA A 10 13.35 -30.88 18.00
N LEU A 11 12.92 -32.14 17.98
CA LEU A 11 11.69 -32.56 17.28
C LEU A 11 10.46 -31.73 17.70
N GLY A 12 10.45 -31.20 18.94
CA GLY A 12 9.43 -30.25 19.43
C GLY A 12 9.43 -28.89 18.73
N ASP A 13 10.59 -28.39 18.26
CA ASP A 13 10.68 -27.14 17.49
C ASP A 13 10.12 -27.30 16.07
N LEU A 14 10.26 -28.50 15.49
CA LEU A 14 9.70 -28.79 14.16
C LEU A 14 8.17 -28.88 14.24
N ALA A 15 7.64 -29.57 15.26
CA ALA A 15 6.20 -29.64 15.52
C ALA A 15 5.59 -28.25 15.75
N GLY A 16 6.27 -27.37 16.52
CA GLY A 16 5.84 -25.99 16.72
C GLY A 16 5.85 -25.14 15.45
N ARG A 17 6.74 -25.42 14.49
CA ARG A 17 6.81 -24.72 13.20
C ARG A 17 5.79 -25.23 12.17
N LEU A 18 5.46 -26.52 12.21
CA LEU A 18 4.51 -27.14 11.28
C LEU A 18 3.05 -27.01 11.74
N ALA A 19 2.79 -26.93 13.05
CA ALA A 19 1.46 -26.75 13.62
C ALA A 19 0.61 -25.63 12.95
N PRO A 20 1.12 -24.40 12.71
CA PRO A 20 0.34 -23.36 12.04
C PRO A 20 -0.02 -23.71 10.59
N ILE A 21 0.87 -24.38 9.86
CA ILE A 21 0.64 -24.79 8.46
C ILE A 21 -0.44 -25.88 8.41
N VAL A 22 -0.33 -26.89 9.27
CA VAL A 22 -1.33 -27.97 9.37
C VAL A 22 -2.70 -27.39 9.77
N LEU A 23 -2.74 -26.48 10.75
CA LEU A 23 -3.98 -25.81 11.15
C LEU A 23 -4.59 -25.00 10.00
N LEU A 24 -3.79 -24.26 9.23
CA LEU A 24 -4.26 -23.52 8.05
C LEU A 24 -4.86 -24.46 6.99
N LEU A 25 -4.21 -25.59 6.72
CA LEU A 25 -4.72 -26.60 5.78
C LEU A 25 -6.04 -27.21 6.28
N LEU A 26 -6.14 -27.53 7.57
CA LEU A 26 -7.37 -28.04 8.18
C LEU A 26 -8.50 -27.00 8.11
N LEU A 27 -8.20 -25.73 8.39
CA LEU A 27 -9.16 -24.63 8.27
C LEU A 27 -9.60 -24.43 6.82
N TRP A 28 -8.72 -24.63 5.84
CA TRP A 28 -9.07 -24.54 4.42
C TRP A 28 -9.96 -25.72 4.00
N VAL A 29 -9.65 -26.95 4.40
CA VAL A 29 -10.52 -28.11 4.13
C VAL A 29 -11.90 -27.90 4.75
N LEU A 30 -11.95 -27.46 6.02
CA LEU A 30 -13.20 -27.13 6.69
C LEU A 30 -13.99 -26.03 5.96
N ALA A 31 -13.31 -24.99 5.49
CA ALA A 31 -13.94 -23.94 4.69
C ALA A 31 -14.48 -24.47 3.35
N ALA A 32 -13.73 -25.35 2.66
CA ALA A 32 -14.18 -25.96 1.42
C ALA A 32 -15.45 -26.81 1.63
N GLU A 33 -15.54 -27.53 2.75
CA GLU A 33 -16.73 -28.27 3.13
C GLU A 33 -17.91 -27.36 3.48
N LEU A 34 -17.69 -26.33 4.31
CA LEU A 34 -18.72 -25.36 4.69
C LEU A 34 -19.29 -24.58 3.51
N PHE A 35 -18.48 -24.32 2.47
CA PHE A 35 -18.87 -23.58 1.27
C PHE A 35 -19.10 -24.47 0.03
N ALA A 36 -19.25 -25.78 0.21
CA ALA A 36 -19.40 -26.75 -0.88
C ALA A 36 -20.61 -26.46 -1.79
N GLU A 37 -21.76 -26.09 -1.21
CA GLU A 37 -23.00 -25.80 -1.96
C GLU A 37 -22.85 -24.60 -2.91
N ARG A 38 -22.07 -23.60 -2.51
CA ARG A 38 -21.86 -22.39 -3.31
C ARG A 38 -20.79 -22.60 -4.39
N ARG A 39 -20.02 -23.69 -4.34
CA ARG A 39 -18.87 -24.01 -5.22
C ARG A 39 -17.84 -22.88 -5.31
N VAL A 40 -17.64 -22.17 -4.21
CA VAL A 40 -16.82 -20.97 -4.18
C VAL A 40 -15.40 -21.22 -3.67
N VAL A 41 -15.27 -22.09 -2.67
CA VAL A 41 -13.99 -22.47 -2.09
C VAL A 41 -13.65 -23.87 -2.59
N PRO A 42 -12.68 -24.01 -3.51
CA PRO A 42 -12.24 -25.32 -3.98
C PRO A 42 -11.46 -26.03 -2.88
N THR A 43 -11.46 -27.36 -2.92
CA THR A 43 -10.58 -28.16 -2.07
C THR A 43 -9.12 -27.92 -2.46
N PRO A 44 -8.17 -28.05 -1.51
CA PRO A 44 -6.75 -27.89 -1.81
C PRO A 44 -6.27 -28.78 -2.96
N TRP A 45 -6.85 -29.98 -3.07
CA TRP A 45 -6.54 -30.92 -4.14
C TRP A 45 -7.06 -30.45 -5.50
N ALA A 46 -8.29 -29.92 -5.57
CA ALA A 46 -8.82 -29.37 -6.83
C ALA A 46 -7.99 -28.18 -7.35
N VAL A 47 -7.44 -27.36 -6.44
CA VAL A 47 -6.50 -26.29 -6.82
C VAL A 47 -5.19 -26.86 -7.34
N LEU A 48 -4.66 -27.93 -6.72
CA LEU A 48 -3.45 -28.60 -7.17
C LEU A 48 -3.64 -29.23 -8.56
N GLU A 49 -4.76 -29.91 -8.78
CA GLU A 49 -5.12 -30.50 -10.08
C GLU A 49 -5.21 -29.42 -11.16
N ALA A 50 -5.90 -28.31 -10.87
CA ALA A 50 -5.98 -27.17 -11.79
C ALA A 50 -4.59 -26.55 -12.06
N PHE A 51 -3.74 -26.46 -11.02
CA PHE A 51 -2.38 -25.95 -11.16
C PHE A 51 -1.51 -26.84 -12.06
N VAL A 52 -1.60 -28.16 -11.90
CA VAL A 52 -0.86 -29.13 -12.71
C VAL A 52 -1.38 -29.15 -14.15
N HIS A 53 -2.69 -29.10 -14.34
CA HIS A 53 -3.32 -29.05 -15.67
C HIS A 53 -2.86 -27.82 -16.46
N ASP A 54 -2.80 -26.65 -15.80
CA ASP A 54 -2.43 -25.38 -16.44
C ASP A 54 -0.93 -25.06 -16.39
N LEU A 55 -0.11 -25.99 -15.92
CA LEU A 55 1.35 -25.85 -15.86
C LEU A 55 1.98 -25.42 -17.20
N PRO A 56 1.50 -25.86 -18.38
CA PRO A 56 2.03 -25.39 -19.66
C PRO A 56 1.70 -23.91 -19.97
N VAL A 57 0.62 -23.38 -19.41
CA VAL A 57 0.11 -22.02 -19.68
C VAL A 57 0.78 -20.97 -18.80
N TYR A 58 1.15 -21.33 -17.57
CA TYR A 58 1.73 -20.39 -16.60
C TYR A 58 3.04 -19.75 -17.06
N PRO A 59 4.06 -20.46 -17.60
CA PRO A 59 5.35 -19.85 -17.92
C PRO A 59 5.25 -18.68 -18.92
N ALA A 60 4.40 -18.81 -19.94
CA ALA A 60 4.19 -17.79 -20.95
C ALA A 60 3.55 -16.52 -20.35
N ASN A 61 2.60 -16.68 -19.43
CA ASN A 61 1.94 -15.55 -18.77
C ASN A 61 2.81 -14.93 -17.66
N LEU A 62 3.46 -15.78 -16.87
CA LEU A 62 4.37 -15.41 -15.79
C LEU A 62 5.55 -14.57 -16.30
N SER A 63 6.15 -14.96 -17.43
CA SER A 63 7.28 -14.23 -18.01
C SER A 63 6.91 -12.82 -18.47
N VAL A 64 5.73 -12.63 -19.09
CA VAL A 64 5.23 -11.30 -19.49
C VAL A 64 5.04 -10.41 -18.26
N THR A 65 4.36 -10.93 -17.23
CA THR A 65 4.13 -10.18 -15.99
C THR A 65 5.45 -9.83 -15.29
N LEU A 66 6.39 -10.78 -15.20
CA LEU A 66 7.69 -10.55 -14.58
C LEU A 66 8.53 -9.54 -15.35
N THR A 67 8.62 -9.64 -16.68
CA THR A 67 9.40 -8.70 -17.48
C THR A 67 8.85 -7.28 -17.37
N ASN A 68 7.53 -7.11 -17.47
CA ASN A 68 6.91 -5.79 -17.34
C ASN A 68 7.07 -5.21 -15.94
N ALA A 69 6.89 -6.03 -14.89
CA ALA A 69 7.13 -5.61 -13.51
C ALA A 69 8.60 -5.27 -13.25
N PHE A 70 9.54 -6.04 -13.80
CA PHE A 70 10.97 -5.81 -13.64
C PHE A 70 11.43 -4.50 -14.30
N ILE A 71 10.98 -4.23 -15.53
CA ILE A 71 11.29 -2.97 -16.23
C ILE A 71 10.71 -1.78 -15.46
N GLY A 72 9.43 -1.84 -15.08
CA GLY A 72 8.80 -0.78 -14.30
C GLY A 72 9.47 -0.58 -12.94
N TYR A 73 9.85 -1.67 -12.27
CA TYR A 73 10.60 -1.65 -11.02
C TYR A 73 11.95 -0.95 -11.18
N LEU A 74 12.74 -1.27 -12.21
CA LEU A 74 14.03 -0.63 -12.45
C LEU A 74 13.88 0.86 -12.75
N VAL A 75 13.01 1.23 -13.69
CA VAL A 75 12.80 2.62 -14.11
C VAL A 75 12.25 3.46 -12.95
N GLY A 76 11.21 2.99 -12.27
CA GLY A 76 10.59 3.71 -11.16
C GLY A 76 11.55 3.92 -9.98
N ASN A 77 12.35 2.91 -9.64
CA ASN A 77 13.35 3.04 -8.57
C ASN A 77 14.52 3.94 -8.97
N ALA A 78 15.01 3.85 -10.21
CA ALA A 78 16.06 4.73 -10.70
C ALA A 78 15.61 6.20 -10.65
N LEU A 79 14.41 6.50 -11.16
CA LEU A 79 13.82 7.84 -11.09
C LEU A 79 13.65 8.30 -9.64
N ALA A 80 13.19 7.43 -8.73
CA ALA A 80 13.02 7.77 -7.32
C ALA A 80 14.34 8.09 -6.61
N VAL A 81 15.40 7.33 -6.88
CA VAL A 81 16.75 7.57 -6.31
C VAL A 81 17.34 8.87 -6.86
N LEU A 82 17.27 9.09 -8.18
CA LEU A 82 17.75 10.32 -8.81
C LEU A 82 17.02 11.54 -8.24
N ALA A 83 15.70 11.44 -8.12
CA ALA A 83 14.87 12.46 -7.52
C ALA A 83 15.28 12.71 -6.05
N ALA A 84 15.39 11.66 -5.21
CA ALA A 84 15.80 11.79 -3.81
C ALA A 84 17.15 12.52 -3.64
N VAL A 85 18.14 12.16 -4.47
CA VAL A 85 19.49 12.77 -4.45
C VAL A 85 19.46 14.22 -4.92
N ALA A 86 18.72 14.52 -5.99
CA ALA A 86 18.55 15.90 -6.46
C ALA A 86 17.88 16.79 -5.40
N PHE A 87 16.88 16.24 -4.70
CA PHE A 87 16.09 17.01 -3.75
C PHE A 87 16.79 17.29 -2.43
N VAL A 88 17.66 16.40 -1.96
CA VAL A 88 18.46 16.67 -0.75
C VAL A 88 19.41 17.85 -0.94
N GLN A 89 19.80 18.17 -2.17
CA GLN A 89 20.63 19.34 -2.47
C GLN A 89 19.86 20.66 -2.40
N VAL A 90 18.53 20.64 -2.52
CA VAL A 90 17.69 21.84 -2.53
C VAL A 90 16.80 21.88 -1.30
N LEU A 91 17.22 22.65 -0.29
CA LEU A 91 16.56 22.75 1.04
C LEU A 91 15.07 23.14 0.98
N TRP A 92 14.62 23.77 -0.11
CA TRP A 92 13.27 24.32 -0.26
C TRP A 92 12.25 23.33 -0.86
N ILE A 93 12.69 22.30 -1.59
CA ILE A 93 11.79 21.41 -2.33
C ILE A 93 11.22 20.29 -1.42
N GLU A 94 11.87 19.98 -0.29
CA GLU A 94 11.46 18.88 0.62
C GLU A 94 9.99 18.95 1.07
N ARG A 95 9.52 20.14 1.48
CA ARG A 95 8.14 20.31 1.95
C ARG A 95 7.14 20.17 0.81
N LEU A 96 7.49 20.63 -0.38
CA LEU A 96 6.68 20.47 -1.58
C LEU A 96 6.65 19.00 -2.02
N LEU A 97 7.75 18.28 -1.84
CA LEU A 97 7.89 16.88 -2.19
C LEU A 97 7.12 15.94 -1.31
N LEU A 98 7.21 16.09 0.02
CA LEU A 98 6.39 15.26 0.90
C LEU A 98 4.90 15.47 0.62
N ARG A 99 4.49 16.68 0.20
CA ARG A 99 3.11 16.97 -0.23
C ARG A 99 2.76 16.31 -1.56
N ILE A 100 3.60 16.44 -2.58
CA ILE A 100 3.39 15.81 -3.91
C ILE A 100 3.39 14.29 -3.77
N ALA A 101 4.32 13.74 -2.99
CA ALA A 101 4.49 12.32 -2.76
C ALA A 101 3.23 11.73 -2.10
N VAL A 102 2.68 12.40 -1.09
CA VAL A 102 1.38 12.03 -0.49
C VAL A 102 0.25 12.12 -1.52
N ALA A 103 0.20 13.16 -2.34
CA ALA A 103 -0.82 13.30 -3.37
C ALA A 103 -0.75 12.17 -4.40
N SER A 104 0.45 11.79 -4.85
CA SER A 104 0.67 10.65 -5.76
C SER A 104 0.25 9.32 -5.14
N PHE A 105 0.53 9.09 -3.85
CA PHE A 105 0.06 7.90 -3.13
C PHE A 105 -1.46 7.82 -3.01
N CYS A 106 -2.13 8.99 -2.98
CA CYS A 106 -3.59 9.08 -2.91
C CYS A 106 -4.28 8.81 -4.25
N VAL A 107 -3.54 8.74 -5.37
CA VAL A 107 -4.14 8.45 -6.67
C VAL A 107 -4.39 6.95 -6.82
N PRO A 108 -5.66 6.50 -6.95
CA PRO A 108 -5.94 5.10 -7.20
C PRO A 108 -5.36 4.70 -8.56
N LEU A 109 -4.55 3.63 -8.58
CA LEU A 109 -3.95 3.14 -9.82
C LEU A 109 -5.02 2.77 -10.86
N VAL A 110 -6.20 2.28 -10.42
CA VAL A 110 -7.35 1.95 -11.28
C VAL A 110 -7.81 3.14 -12.10
N ALA A 111 -7.69 4.36 -11.56
CA ALA A 111 -8.09 5.58 -12.26
C ALA A 111 -7.06 6.05 -13.30
N ILE A 112 -5.78 5.77 -13.06
CA ILE A 112 -4.70 6.14 -13.99
C ILE A 112 -4.63 5.15 -15.16
N THR A 113 -4.94 3.86 -14.93
CA THR A 113 -4.73 2.81 -15.94
C THR A 113 -5.33 3.14 -17.31
N PRO A 114 -6.62 3.54 -17.43
CA PRO A 114 -7.22 3.78 -18.73
C PRO A 114 -6.60 4.99 -19.47
N ILE A 115 -6.10 5.97 -18.72
CA ILE A 115 -5.37 7.12 -19.30
C ILE A 115 -4.05 6.63 -19.90
N LEU A 116 -3.29 5.80 -19.17
CA LEU A 116 -2.00 5.29 -19.65
C LEU A 116 -2.16 4.36 -20.85
N THR A 117 -3.21 3.54 -20.91
CA THR A 117 -3.44 2.62 -22.05
C THR A 117 -3.74 3.34 -23.36
N VAL A 118 -4.29 4.56 -23.30
CA VAL A 118 -4.52 5.38 -24.50
C VAL A 118 -3.28 6.17 -24.91
N VAL A 119 -2.51 6.65 -23.92
CA VAL A 119 -1.34 7.49 -24.17
C VAL A 119 -0.13 6.68 -24.64
N LEU A 120 0.08 5.49 -24.07
CA LEU A 120 1.30 4.73 -24.24
C LEU A 120 1.07 3.45 -25.06
N PRO A 121 1.91 3.16 -26.07
CA PRO A 121 1.74 1.98 -26.90
C PRO A 121 2.26 0.70 -26.21
N GLY A 122 1.71 -0.45 -26.63
CA GLY A 122 2.22 -1.77 -26.27
C GLY A 122 2.20 -2.06 -24.77
N ASP A 123 3.34 -2.50 -24.22
CA ASP A 123 3.47 -2.87 -22.80
C ASP A 123 3.83 -1.69 -21.87
N ALA A 124 4.11 -0.50 -22.44
CA ALA A 124 4.50 0.69 -21.68
C ALA A 124 3.48 1.14 -20.61
N PRO A 125 2.14 1.01 -20.78
CA PRO A 125 1.19 1.31 -19.71
C PRO A 125 1.42 0.48 -18.44
N LYS A 126 1.64 -0.84 -18.60
CA LYS A 126 1.85 -1.80 -17.49
C LYS A 126 3.15 -1.52 -16.76
N GLN A 127 4.20 -1.24 -17.53
CA GLN A 127 5.52 -0.87 -17.01
C GLN A 127 5.46 0.48 -16.28
N THR A 128 4.69 1.44 -16.78
CA THR A 128 4.50 2.75 -16.15
C THR A 128 3.70 2.63 -14.86
N LEU A 129 2.65 1.82 -14.82
CA LEU A 129 1.90 1.54 -13.59
C LEU A 129 2.79 0.88 -12.53
N ALA A 130 3.63 -0.07 -12.93
CA ALA A 130 4.63 -0.66 -12.04
C ALA A 130 5.63 0.40 -11.54
N ALA A 131 6.13 1.28 -12.43
CA ALA A 131 7.04 2.36 -12.07
C ALA A 131 6.41 3.36 -11.09
N LEU A 132 5.16 3.77 -11.33
CA LEU A 132 4.40 4.66 -10.44
C LEU A 132 4.17 4.01 -9.07
N SER A 133 3.88 2.71 -9.04
CA SER A 133 3.64 1.96 -7.80
C SER A 133 4.88 1.87 -6.90
N VAL A 134 6.09 1.86 -7.48
CA VAL A 134 7.35 1.80 -6.73
C VAL A 134 7.95 3.15 -6.41
N PHE A 135 7.74 4.13 -7.29
CA PHE A 135 8.41 5.43 -7.25
C PHE A 135 8.29 6.10 -5.87
N PHE A 136 7.06 6.18 -5.34
CA PHE A 136 6.80 6.84 -4.06
C PHE A 136 7.49 6.14 -2.87
N THR A 137 7.30 4.82 -2.76
CA THR A 137 7.82 4.01 -1.65
C THR A 137 9.34 4.10 -1.56
N THR A 138 10.01 4.07 -2.70
CA THR A 138 11.47 4.17 -2.79
C THR A 138 11.94 5.60 -2.56
N LEU A 139 11.25 6.60 -3.11
CA LEU A 139 11.58 8.02 -2.91
C LEU A 139 11.58 8.37 -1.41
N VAL A 140 10.51 8.01 -0.69
CA VAL A 140 10.40 8.30 0.75
C VAL A 140 11.47 7.58 1.55
N SER A 141 11.68 6.28 1.29
CA SER A 141 12.70 5.49 1.98
C SER A 141 14.12 6.03 1.74
N CYS A 142 14.41 6.51 0.53
CA CYS A 142 15.69 7.16 0.20
C CYS A 142 15.86 8.49 0.93
N ILE A 143 14.84 9.36 0.94
CA ILE A 143 14.91 10.65 1.63
C ILE A 143 15.14 10.46 3.13
N LEU A 144 14.43 9.53 3.77
CA LEU A 144 14.62 9.20 5.17
C LEU A 144 16.03 8.64 5.42
N GLY A 145 16.51 7.76 4.55
CA GLY A 145 17.87 7.21 4.63
C GLY A 145 18.96 8.28 4.51
N LEU A 146 18.82 9.21 3.54
CA LEU A 146 19.75 10.33 3.32
C LEU A 146 19.83 11.31 4.51
N ARG A 147 18.90 11.21 5.47
CA ARG A 147 18.78 12.03 6.68
C ARG A 147 18.98 11.26 7.97
N SER A 148 19.28 9.97 7.88
CA SER A 148 19.46 9.11 9.05
C SER A 148 20.78 9.34 9.79
N ALA A 149 21.75 9.99 9.14
CA ALA A 149 23.05 10.28 9.73
C ALA A 149 22.93 11.32 10.88
N PRO A 150 23.59 11.09 12.04
CA PRO A 150 23.59 12.03 13.16
C PRO A 150 24.15 13.41 12.78
N SER A 151 23.61 14.49 13.38
CA SER A 151 24.09 15.86 13.16
C SER A 151 25.59 16.02 13.44
N SER A 152 26.11 15.32 14.45
CA SER A 152 27.54 15.31 14.79
C SER A 152 28.43 14.80 13.65
N THR A 153 27.95 13.84 12.85
CA THR A 153 28.69 13.33 11.69
C THR A 153 28.79 14.39 10.59
N HIS A 154 27.73 15.18 10.41
CA HIS A 154 27.72 16.32 9.49
C HIS A 154 28.64 17.45 9.98
N ASP A 155 28.66 17.73 11.30
CA ASP A 155 29.50 18.77 11.90
C ASP A 155 31.00 18.48 11.75
N VAL A 156 31.41 17.20 11.84
CA VAL A 156 32.81 16.81 11.62
C VAL A 156 33.26 17.13 10.19
N ILE A 157 32.47 16.78 9.17
CA ILE A 157 32.83 17.11 7.77
C ILE A 157 32.89 18.61 7.55
N ARG A 158 31.97 19.38 8.11
CA ARG A 158 31.98 20.85 7.98
C ARG A 158 33.18 21.47 8.70
N SER A 159 33.53 20.98 9.89
CA SER A 159 34.69 21.45 10.64
C SER A 159 36.02 21.18 9.91
N MET A 160 36.08 20.11 9.12
CA MET A 160 37.21 19.76 8.25
C MET A 160 37.21 20.47 6.89
N GLY A 161 36.34 21.46 6.67
CA GLY A 161 36.25 22.20 5.40
C GLY A 161 35.56 21.46 4.25
N GLY A 162 34.82 20.39 4.55
CA GLY A 162 34.10 19.61 3.54
C GLY A 162 32.91 20.35 2.95
N SER A 163 32.73 20.23 1.63
CA SER A 163 31.60 20.79 0.90
C SER A 163 30.32 19.94 1.05
N GLY A 164 29.16 20.49 0.69
CA GLY A 164 27.90 19.74 0.67
C GLY A 164 27.93 18.49 -0.25
N TRP A 165 28.73 18.51 -1.31
CA TRP A 165 28.98 17.35 -2.17
C TRP A 165 29.81 16.28 -1.47
N THR A 166 30.82 16.68 -0.71
CA THR A 166 31.62 15.78 0.12
C THR A 166 30.75 15.12 1.18
N GLU A 167 29.87 15.89 1.81
CA GLU A 167 28.87 15.41 2.78
C GLU A 167 27.90 14.39 2.14
N LEU A 168 27.40 14.70 0.93
CA LEU A 168 26.51 13.80 0.18
C LEU A 168 27.18 12.47 -0.13
N LEU A 169 28.35 12.50 -0.76
CA LEU A 169 29.04 11.29 -1.24
C LEU A 169 29.59 10.43 -0.11
N LYS A 170 30.15 11.05 0.95
CA LYS A 170 30.83 10.30 2.02
C LYS A 170 29.91 9.90 3.17
N ILE A 171 28.88 10.66 3.48
CA ILE A 171 27.95 10.35 4.58
C ILE A 171 26.61 9.91 4.02
N ARG A 172 25.92 10.81 3.31
CA ARG A 172 24.48 10.65 3.06
C ARG A 172 24.17 9.45 2.18
N LEU A 173 24.93 9.24 1.10
CA LEU A 173 24.72 8.08 0.21
C LEU A 173 24.92 6.74 0.94
N TRP A 174 25.94 6.65 1.81
CA TRP A 174 26.18 5.44 2.60
C TRP A 174 25.13 5.22 3.68
N ALA A 175 24.73 6.29 4.36
CA ALA A 175 23.63 6.27 5.34
C ALA A 175 22.27 5.93 4.69
N MET A 176 22.10 6.23 3.40
CA MET A 176 20.88 5.90 2.65
C MET A 176 20.74 4.41 2.36
N LEU A 177 21.84 3.67 2.16
CA LEU A 177 21.79 2.28 1.66
C LEU A 177 20.82 1.37 2.41
N PRO A 178 20.79 1.33 3.76
CA PRO A 178 19.82 0.50 4.50
C PRO A 178 18.37 0.88 4.18
N GLY A 179 18.09 2.18 4.13
CA GLY A 179 16.76 2.71 3.79
C GLY A 179 16.38 2.42 2.33
N LEU A 180 17.32 2.58 1.39
CA LEU A 180 17.13 2.24 -0.02
C LEU A 180 16.73 0.76 -0.17
N PHE A 181 17.51 -0.17 0.37
CA PHE A 181 17.23 -1.60 0.21
C PHE A 181 15.95 -2.05 0.92
N ALA A 182 15.63 -1.45 2.07
CA ALA A 182 14.32 -1.66 2.71
C ALA A 182 13.18 -1.14 1.82
N GLY A 183 13.35 0.04 1.20
CA GLY A 183 12.38 0.61 0.25
C GLY A 183 12.19 -0.26 -0.98
N LEU A 184 13.29 -0.69 -1.60
CA LEU A 184 13.33 -1.60 -2.75
C LEU A 184 12.61 -2.93 -2.45
N GLN A 185 12.83 -3.50 -1.26
CA GLN A 185 12.15 -4.71 -0.81
C GLN A 185 10.63 -4.53 -0.74
N ILE A 186 10.15 -3.40 -0.23
CA ILE A 186 8.71 -3.10 -0.14
C ILE A 186 8.13 -2.77 -1.53
N ALA A 187 8.91 -2.11 -2.38
CA ALA A 187 8.53 -1.76 -3.75
C ALA A 187 8.36 -2.98 -4.66
N ALA A 188 9.06 -4.08 -4.41
CA ALA A 188 9.07 -5.20 -5.35
C ALA A 188 7.67 -5.88 -5.52
N PRO A 189 6.90 -6.19 -4.46
CA PRO A 189 5.47 -6.55 -4.57
C PRO A 189 4.59 -5.48 -5.25
N ALA A 190 4.87 -4.20 -4.99
CA ALA A 190 4.09 -3.10 -5.56
C ALA A 190 4.26 -2.99 -7.09
N ALA A 191 5.45 -3.30 -7.62
CA ALA A 191 5.68 -3.38 -9.06
C ALA A 191 4.83 -4.49 -9.72
N LEU A 192 4.77 -5.67 -9.10
CA LEU A 192 3.90 -6.75 -9.57
C LEU A 192 2.43 -6.30 -9.56
N LEU A 193 1.98 -5.65 -8.48
CA LEU A 193 0.62 -5.13 -8.37
C LEU A 193 0.31 -4.14 -9.51
N GLY A 194 1.21 -3.18 -9.78
CA GLY A 194 1.04 -2.20 -10.86
C GLY A 194 0.96 -2.86 -12.24
N THR A 195 1.83 -3.84 -12.52
CA THR A 195 1.78 -4.59 -13.79
C THR A 195 0.50 -5.40 -13.93
N ILE A 196 0.12 -6.15 -12.90
CA ILE A 196 -1.11 -6.97 -12.90
C ILE A 196 -2.32 -6.08 -13.18
N LEU A 197 -2.38 -4.90 -12.56
CA LEU A 197 -3.45 -3.96 -12.81
C LEU A 197 -3.48 -3.44 -14.25
N GLY A 198 -2.30 -3.15 -14.82
CA GLY A 198 -2.19 -2.76 -16.23
C GLY A 198 -2.57 -3.89 -17.19
N GLU A 199 -2.34 -5.15 -16.81
CA GLU A 199 -2.68 -6.30 -17.64
C GLU A 199 -4.19 -6.46 -17.84
N TYR A 200 -4.99 -6.10 -16.83
CA TYR A 200 -6.44 -6.26 -16.85
C TYR A 200 -7.16 -5.41 -17.92
N LEU A 201 -6.60 -4.25 -18.28
CA LEU A 201 -7.29 -3.25 -19.11
C LEU A 201 -6.82 -3.22 -20.57
N GLY A 202 -6.05 -4.21 -21.03
CA GLY A 202 -5.66 -4.27 -22.45
C GLY A 202 -4.48 -5.16 -22.79
N SER A 203 -4.08 -6.10 -21.92
CA SER A 203 -3.04 -7.07 -22.29
C SER A 203 -3.62 -8.31 -22.94
N ALA A 204 -2.92 -8.84 -23.95
CA ALA A 204 -3.25 -10.13 -24.55
C ALA A 204 -2.76 -11.33 -23.70
N ARG A 205 -1.75 -11.12 -22.85
CA ARG A 205 -1.11 -12.17 -22.02
C ARG A 205 -0.68 -11.60 -20.66
N GLY A 206 -0.58 -12.46 -19.66
CA GLY A 206 -0.17 -12.09 -18.30
C GLY A 206 -0.97 -12.83 -17.24
N LEU A 207 -0.42 -12.91 -16.02
CA LEU A 207 -1.11 -13.53 -14.89
C LEU A 207 -2.40 -12.80 -14.55
N GLY A 208 -2.45 -11.48 -14.71
CA GLY A 208 -3.66 -10.71 -14.50
C GLY A 208 -4.75 -11.05 -15.51
N VAL A 209 -4.39 -11.21 -16.80
CA VAL A 209 -5.31 -11.64 -17.85
C VAL A 209 -5.86 -13.04 -17.56
N LEU A 210 -4.99 -13.97 -17.17
CA LEU A 210 -5.36 -15.34 -16.83
C LEU A 210 -6.35 -15.39 -15.66
N LEU A 211 -6.15 -14.52 -14.65
CA LEU A 211 -7.04 -14.41 -13.51
C LEU A 211 -8.42 -13.87 -13.92
N VAL A 212 -8.48 -12.81 -14.72
CA VAL A 212 -9.75 -12.26 -15.22
C VAL A 212 -10.49 -13.26 -16.12
N GLN A 213 -9.75 -13.97 -16.98
CA GLN A 213 -10.33 -14.98 -17.87
C GLN A 213 -10.93 -16.14 -17.08
N SER A 214 -10.17 -16.72 -16.14
CA SER A 214 -10.65 -17.82 -15.29
C SER A 214 -11.86 -17.40 -14.43
N GLN A 215 -11.87 -16.17 -13.93
CA GLN A 215 -13.00 -15.59 -13.22
C GLN A 215 -14.24 -15.47 -14.14
N SER A 216 -14.05 -14.99 -15.37
CA SER A 216 -15.14 -14.78 -16.34
C SER A 216 -15.73 -16.11 -16.83
N SER A 217 -14.90 -17.16 -16.91
CA SER A 217 -15.31 -18.52 -17.23
C SER A 217 -15.87 -19.30 -16.03
N PHE A 218 -15.94 -18.69 -14.84
CA PHE A 218 -16.32 -19.35 -13.58
C PHE A 218 -15.49 -20.61 -13.26
N GLU A 219 -14.23 -20.64 -13.70
CA GLU A 219 -13.27 -21.71 -13.40
C GLU A 219 -12.68 -21.47 -12.00
N VAL A 220 -13.46 -21.77 -10.97
CA VAL A 220 -13.11 -21.48 -9.57
C VAL A 220 -11.76 -22.10 -9.16
N PRO A 221 -11.48 -23.39 -9.40
CA PRO A 221 -10.18 -23.97 -9.05
C PRO A 221 -8.99 -23.26 -9.71
N ARG A 222 -9.13 -22.89 -10.99
CA ARG A 222 -8.11 -22.17 -11.76
C ARG A 222 -7.90 -20.74 -11.26
N THR A 223 -8.99 -20.06 -10.89
CA THR A 223 -8.94 -18.70 -10.32
C THR A 223 -8.13 -18.71 -9.02
N TRP A 224 -8.40 -19.68 -8.14
CA TRP A 224 -7.64 -19.89 -6.90
C TRP A 224 -6.17 -20.26 -7.19
N ALA A 225 -5.91 -21.19 -8.12
CA ALA A 225 -4.55 -21.58 -8.49
C ALA A 225 -3.73 -20.40 -9.01
N THR A 226 -4.31 -19.58 -9.91
CA THR A 226 -3.67 -18.38 -10.47
C THR A 226 -3.42 -17.33 -9.38
N ALA A 227 -4.41 -17.08 -8.52
CA ALA A 227 -4.27 -16.12 -7.42
C ALA A 227 -3.22 -16.56 -6.38
N MET A 228 -3.14 -17.86 -6.07
CA MET A 228 -2.10 -18.42 -5.21
C MET A 228 -0.72 -18.32 -5.86
N LEU A 229 -0.60 -18.56 -7.16
CA LEU A 229 0.64 -18.36 -7.90
C LEU A 229 1.11 -16.90 -7.85
N MET A 230 0.21 -15.94 -8.07
CA MET A 230 0.52 -14.50 -7.98
C MET A 230 0.97 -14.11 -6.56
N SER A 231 0.31 -14.68 -5.54
CA SER A 231 0.65 -14.48 -4.12
C SER A 231 2.03 -15.05 -3.78
N ALA A 232 2.32 -16.27 -4.23
CA ALA A 232 3.61 -16.93 -4.03
C ALA A 232 4.74 -16.18 -4.76
N LEU A 233 4.47 -15.69 -5.97
CA LEU A 233 5.41 -14.89 -6.74
C LEU A 233 5.74 -13.57 -6.03
N SER A 234 4.73 -12.87 -5.51
CA SER A 234 4.91 -11.63 -4.76
C SER A 234 5.76 -11.84 -3.50
N ALA A 235 5.46 -12.90 -2.74
CA ALA A 235 6.25 -13.28 -1.56
C ALA A 235 7.70 -13.66 -1.93
N LEU A 236 7.90 -14.38 -3.03
CA LEU A 236 9.21 -14.75 -3.54
C LEU A 236 10.03 -13.51 -3.92
N VAL A 237 9.45 -12.59 -4.69
CA VAL A 237 10.10 -11.35 -5.12
C VAL A 237 10.44 -10.46 -3.90
N PHE A 238 9.55 -10.36 -2.90
CA PHE A 238 9.85 -9.69 -1.63
C PHE A 238 11.02 -10.35 -0.89
N ALA A 239 11.04 -11.68 -0.79
CA ALA A 239 12.09 -12.43 -0.10
C ALA A 239 13.45 -12.29 -0.80
N VAL A 240 13.47 -12.34 -2.14
CA VAL A 240 14.66 -12.14 -2.96
C VAL A 240 15.19 -10.72 -2.79
N ALA A 241 14.33 -9.69 -2.89
CA ALA A 241 14.74 -8.31 -2.69
C ALA A 241 15.30 -8.07 -1.28
N GLY A 242 14.69 -8.66 -0.25
CA GLY A 242 15.21 -8.60 1.13
C GLY A 242 16.53 -9.37 1.31
N TRP A 243 16.72 -10.48 0.60
CA TRP A 243 17.99 -11.22 0.60
C TRP A 243 19.12 -10.41 -0.06
N ILE A 244 18.85 -9.78 -1.21
CA ILE A 244 19.78 -8.86 -1.88
C ILE A 244 20.11 -7.70 -0.95
N GLY A 245 19.12 -7.09 -0.29
CA GLY A 245 19.33 -6.02 0.67
C GLY A 245 20.26 -6.42 1.81
N ARG A 246 20.07 -7.61 2.39
CA ARG A 246 20.96 -8.14 3.44
C ARG A 246 22.39 -8.36 2.98
N LEU A 247 22.58 -8.83 1.74
CA LEU A 247 23.92 -9.00 1.15
C LEU A 247 24.60 -7.66 0.89
N ALA A 248 23.83 -6.65 0.48
CA ALA A 248 24.35 -5.33 0.17
C ALA A 248 24.62 -4.47 1.41
N THR A 249 23.93 -4.71 2.53
CA THR A 249 24.14 -3.99 3.79
C THR A 249 24.45 -4.93 4.97
N PRO A 250 25.58 -5.66 4.95
CA PRO A 250 25.93 -6.63 6.00
C PRO A 250 26.23 -5.98 7.36
N TRP A 251 26.52 -4.68 7.40
CA TRP A 251 26.78 -3.92 8.62
C TRP A 251 25.49 -3.56 9.40
N VAL A 252 24.31 -3.81 8.82
CA VAL A 252 23.01 -3.54 9.46
C VAL A 252 22.58 -4.81 10.22
N GLY A 253 22.40 -4.69 11.53
CA GLY A 253 21.95 -5.81 12.37
C GLY A 253 20.59 -6.37 11.93
N ARG A 254 20.32 -7.65 12.27
CA ARG A 254 19.09 -8.40 11.91
C ARG A 254 17.79 -7.76 12.46
N ASP A 255 17.92 -6.80 13.38
CA ASP A 255 16.80 -6.19 14.11
C ASP A 255 16.19 -4.97 13.42
N VAL A 256 16.64 -4.60 12.22
CA VAL A 256 15.83 -3.77 11.31
C VAL A 256 14.74 -4.66 10.73
N THR A 257 13.86 -5.12 11.62
CA THR A 257 12.51 -5.52 11.25
C THR A 257 11.98 -4.37 10.43
N THR A 258 11.41 -4.72 9.28
CA THR A 258 10.56 -3.91 8.44
C THR A 258 9.41 -3.34 9.30
N ALA A 259 9.69 -2.41 10.20
CA ALA A 259 8.77 -1.43 10.71
C ALA A 259 8.62 -0.46 9.53
N THR A 260 7.80 -0.71 8.50
CA THR A 260 6.33 -0.65 8.58
C THR A 260 5.81 0.38 9.57
N GLY A 261 6.48 1.53 9.62
CA GLY A 261 5.80 2.77 9.34
C GLY A 261 6.50 3.34 8.11
N VAL A 262 5.75 3.94 7.19
CA VAL A 262 6.25 5.19 6.62
C VAL A 262 6.62 6.00 7.86
N ALA A 263 7.90 6.04 8.20
CA ALA A 263 8.35 6.63 9.44
C ALA A 263 7.74 8.02 9.45
N ALA A 264 6.97 8.26 10.51
CA ALA A 264 6.49 9.55 10.88
C ALA A 264 7.71 10.49 10.96
N SER A 265 8.07 11.07 9.82
CA SER A 265 8.72 12.36 9.76
C SER A 265 7.72 13.25 9.04
N ALA A 266 6.60 13.48 9.72
CA ALA A 266 6.01 14.80 9.67
C ALA A 266 7.13 15.72 10.15
N ALA A 267 7.83 16.35 9.21
CA ALA A 267 8.79 17.38 9.51
C ALA A 267 8.15 18.35 10.50
N THR A 268 8.66 18.32 11.73
CA THR A 268 8.43 19.35 12.74
C THR A 268 8.96 20.64 12.15
N ALA A 269 8.07 21.44 11.58
CA ALA A 269 8.35 22.78 11.13
C ALA A 269 7.45 23.73 11.92
N GLY A 270 8.03 24.26 12.99
CA GLY A 270 7.80 25.61 13.51
C GLY A 270 6.38 25.97 13.93
N ARG A 271 6.24 26.28 15.22
CA ARG A 271 5.13 27.09 15.75
C ARG A 271 4.91 28.35 14.91
N LEU A 272 3.62 28.66 14.75
CA LEU A 272 3.03 29.95 14.37
C LEU A 272 3.68 30.67 13.18
N SER A 273 3.13 30.45 11.99
CA SER A 273 2.75 31.60 11.15
C SER A 273 1.51 31.26 10.32
N SER A 274 0.43 32.01 10.64
CA SER A 274 -0.84 32.24 9.96
C SER A 274 -1.53 31.12 9.16
N ILE A 275 -2.85 30.98 9.37
CA ILE A 275 -3.78 30.31 8.46
C ILE A 275 -3.52 30.74 7.00
N VAL A 276 -3.06 31.97 6.78
CA VAL A 276 -2.64 32.50 5.47
C VAL A 276 -1.49 31.70 4.83
N VAL A 277 -0.42 31.34 5.55
CA VAL A 277 0.66 30.50 4.99
C VAL A 277 0.18 29.09 4.67
N ALA A 278 -0.77 28.56 5.44
CA ALA A 278 -1.40 27.27 5.15
C ALA A 278 -2.29 27.35 3.90
N VAL A 279 -3.14 28.36 3.81
CA VAL A 279 -4.06 28.59 2.67
C VAL A 279 -3.28 28.89 1.40
N VAL A 280 -2.30 29.80 1.44
CA VAL A 280 -1.40 30.11 0.32
C VAL A 280 -0.60 28.87 -0.09
N GLY A 281 -0.16 28.06 0.88
CA GLY A 281 0.53 26.80 0.59
C GLY A 281 -0.35 25.75 -0.09
N VAL A 282 -1.64 25.70 0.24
CA VAL A 282 -2.63 24.80 -0.40
C VAL A 282 -2.98 25.30 -1.79
N LEU A 283 -3.34 26.58 -1.94
CA LEU A 283 -3.65 27.19 -3.24
C LEU A 283 -2.44 27.10 -4.18
N GLY A 284 -1.24 27.38 -3.69
CA GLY A 284 -0.01 27.21 -4.45
C GLY A 284 0.21 25.76 -4.90
N SER A 285 -0.08 24.77 -4.06
CA SER A 285 0.02 23.36 -4.45
C SER A 285 -1.00 22.97 -5.52
N ILE A 286 -2.24 23.48 -5.45
CA ILE A 286 -3.28 23.23 -6.46
C ILE A 286 -2.84 23.85 -7.80
N VAL A 287 -2.37 25.09 -7.79
CA VAL A 287 -1.88 25.76 -9.01
C VAL A 287 -0.72 24.99 -9.63
N ILE A 288 0.25 24.52 -8.82
CA ILE A 288 1.37 23.71 -9.31
C ILE A 288 0.89 22.40 -9.93
N VAL A 289 -0.06 21.70 -9.30
CA VAL A 289 -0.63 20.46 -9.83
C VAL A 289 -1.39 20.71 -11.14
N CYS A 290 -2.24 21.74 -11.20
CA CYS A 290 -2.97 22.10 -12.41
C CYS A 290 -2.05 22.55 -13.55
N ALA A 291 -1.03 23.35 -13.24
CA ALA A 291 -0.03 23.80 -14.21
C ALA A 291 0.82 22.63 -14.71
N GLY A 292 1.21 21.72 -13.82
CA GLY A 292 1.93 20.49 -14.17
C GLY A 292 1.09 19.56 -15.05
N TRP A 293 -0.18 19.35 -14.70
CA TRP A 293 -1.13 18.55 -15.50
C TRP A 293 -1.32 19.13 -16.89
N TRP A 294 -1.63 20.43 -16.99
CA TRP A 294 -1.76 21.12 -18.27
C TRP A 294 -0.45 21.09 -19.09
N GLY A 295 0.68 21.35 -18.42
CA GLY A 295 2.00 21.32 -19.03
C GLY A 295 2.39 19.95 -19.58
N LEU A 296 2.04 18.86 -18.88
CA LEU A 296 2.26 17.49 -19.36
C LEU A 296 1.43 17.19 -20.60
N ILE A 297 0.15 17.58 -20.62
CA ILE A 297 -0.71 17.38 -21.80
C ILE A 297 -0.12 18.10 -23.02
N LYS A 298 0.38 19.33 -22.84
CA LYS A 298 1.02 20.10 -23.90
C LYS A 298 2.37 19.55 -24.31
N ALA A 299 3.20 19.13 -23.36
CA ALA A 299 4.55 18.62 -23.63
C ALA A 299 4.55 17.29 -24.40
N PHE A 300 3.55 16.44 -24.15
CA PHE A 300 3.39 15.15 -24.82
C PHE A 300 2.44 15.20 -26.04
N ASP A 301 1.95 16.38 -26.41
CA ASP A 301 1.01 16.61 -27.52
C ASP A 301 -0.18 15.65 -27.52
N LEU A 302 -0.79 15.47 -26.34
CA LEU A 302 -1.88 14.51 -26.18
C LEU A 302 -3.16 15.00 -26.84
N SER A 303 -3.87 14.10 -27.52
CA SER A 303 -5.14 14.45 -28.19
C SER A 303 -6.18 14.95 -27.18
N PRO A 304 -6.79 16.13 -27.42
CA PRO A 304 -7.87 16.67 -26.57
C PRO A 304 -9.10 15.76 -26.49
N TYR A 305 -9.22 14.79 -27.41
CA TYR A 305 -10.31 13.81 -27.39
C TYR A 305 -10.33 13.02 -26.08
N PHE A 306 -9.18 12.47 -25.68
CA PHE A 306 -9.08 11.65 -24.48
C PHE A 306 -8.35 12.35 -23.33
N ALA A 307 -7.41 13.27 -23.59
CA ALA A 307 -6.67 13.97 -22.55
C ALA A 307 -7.38 15.29 -22.20
N LYS A 308 -8.04 15.30 -21.05
CA LYS A 308 -8.78 16.47 -20.55
C LYS A 308 -7.89 17.32 -19.66
N THR A 309 -7.97 18.64 -19.82
CA THR A 309 -7.26 19.62 -19.01
C THR A 309 -8.03 19.93 -17.72
N PRO A 310 -7.39 20.58 -16.72
CA PRO A 310 -8.12 21.04 -15.53
C PRO A 310 -9.30 21.96 -15.86
N ALA A 311 -9.18 22.75 -16.95
CA ALA A 311 -10.25 23.63 -17.42
C ALA A 311 -11.43 22.84 -18.00
N ASP A 312 -11.17 21.74 -18.73
CA ASP A 312 -12.22 20.88 -19.29
C ASP A 312 -13.01 20.18 -18.18
N VAL A 313 -12.32 19.69 -17.15
CA VAL A 313 -12.99 19.09 -15.97
C VAL A 313 -13.79 20.12 -15.20
N TRP A 314 -13.27 21.34 -15.04
CA TRP A 314 -14.02 22.43 -14.43
C TRP A 314 -15.27 22.77 -15.26
N ALA A 315 -15.14 22.83 -16.58
CA ALA A 315 -16.26 23.14 -17.46
C ALA A 315 -17.37 22.08 -17.36
N HIS A 316 -16.98 20.80 -17.47
CA HIS A 316 -17.88 19.65 -17.36
C HIS A 316 -18.67 19.60 -16.05
N LEU A 317 -18.04 19.99 -14.94
CA LEU A 317 -18.65 19.94 -13.61
C LEU A 317 -19.42 21.21 -13.23
N VAL A 318 -19.13 22.35 -13.84
CA VAL A 318 -19.62 23.65 -13.35
C VAL A 318 -20.32 24.47 -14.42
N THR A 319 -19.76 24.59 -15.63
CA THR A 319 -20.21 25.57 -16.62
C THR A 319 -21.06 24.98 -17.74
N ASP A 320 -20.91 23.68 -18.03
CA ASP A 320 -21.65 23.02 -19.10
C ASP A 320 -23.16 22.97 -18.80
N ALA A 321 -23.98 22.92 -19.86
CA ALA A 321 -25.44 22.89 -19.71
C ALA A 321 -25.92 21.69 -18.87
N GLU A 322 -25.23 20.56 -18.98
CA GLU A 322 -25.51 19.31 -18.27
C GLU A 322 -24.74 19.20 -16.94
N ALA A 323 -24.06 20.26 -16.48
CA ALA A 323 -23.22 20.23 -15.28
C ALA A 323 -23.95 19.79 -14.01
N ALA A 324 -25.27 20.00 -13.91
CA ALA A 324 -26.06 19.47 -12.79
C ALA A 324 -26.17 17.94 -12.82
N GLU A 325 -26.42 17.37 -13.99
CA GLU A 325 -26.52 15.91 -14.19
C GLU A 325 -25.15 15.26 -14.02
N ASN A 326 -24.10 15.83 -14.62
CA ASN A 326 -22.72 15.38 -14.47
C ASN A 326 -22.30 15.32 -13.00
N ARG A 327 -22.59 16.37 -12.22
CA ARG A 327 -22.34 16.38 -10.76
C ARG A 327 -23.13 15.29 -10.06
N SER A 328 -24.40 15.09 -10.41
CA SER A 328 -25.23 14.06 -9.76
C SER A 328 -24.69 12.65 -10.03
N TYR A 329 -24.24 12.37 -11.26
CA TYR A 329 -23.62 11.10 -11.65
C TYR A 329 -22.36 10.85 -10.82
N ILE A 330 -21.40 11.78 -10.82
CA ILE A 330 -20.15 11.65 -10.07
C ILE A 330 -20.41 11.59 -8.55
N LEU A 331 -21.27 12.44 -8.00
CA LEU A 331 -21.57 12.43 -6.55
C LEU A 331 -22.26 11.14 -6.11
N SER A 332 -23.11 10.54 -6.96
CA SER A 332 -23.76 9.26 -6.65
C SER A 332 -22.74 8.13 -6.55
N GLY A 333 -21.79 8.05 -7.48
CA GLY A 333 -20.69 7.09 -7.43
C GLY A 333 -19.78 7.34 -6.23
N LEU A 334 -19.45 8.60 -5.97
CA LEU A 334 -18.58 8.98 -4.86
C LEU A 334 -19.22 8.66 -3.50
N GLY A 335 -20.53 8.82 -3.36
CA GLY A 335 -21.28 8.42 -2.17
C GLY A 335 -21.18 6.91 -1.89
N ILE A 336 -21.26 6.08 -2.93
CA ILE A 336 -21.06 4.63 -2.83
C ILE A 336 -19.63 4.32 -2.38
N THR A 337 -18.62 4.96 -2.99
CA THR A 337 -17.21 4.76 -2.64
C THR A 337 -16.88 5.19 -1.23
N ILE A 338 -17.44 6.31 -0.76
CA ILE A 338 -17.29 6.75 0.64
C ILE A 338 -17.89 5.72 1.59
N ARG A 339 -19.09 5.21 1.30
CA ARG A 339 -19.75 4.19 2.13
C ARG A 339 -18.91 2.92 2.18
N ASP A 340 -18.51 2.41 1.04
CA ASP A 340 -17.79 1.15 0.89
C ASP A 340 -16.39 1.23 1.53
N ALA A 341 -15.66 2.32 1.30
CA ALA A 341 -14.38 2.59 1.95
C ALA A 341 -14.52 2.79 3.47
N GLY A 342 -15.51 3.56 3.91
CA GLY A 342 -15.73 3.89 5.32
C GLY A 342 -16.10 2.69 6.18
N ILE A 343 -17.07 1.88 5.72
CA ILE A 343 -17.50 0.67 6.45
C ILE A 343 -16.35 -0.34 6.51
N GLY A 344 -15.68 -0.60 5.39
CA GLY A 344 -14.54 -1.51 5.35
C GLY A 344 -13.37 -1.05 6.21
N TYR A 345 -13.05 0.24 6.20
CA TYR A 345 -12.01 0.81 7.07
C TYR A 345 -12.34 0.62 8.55
N LEU A 346 -13.56 0.96 8.97
CA LEU A 346 -13.96 0.83 10.38
C LEU A 346 -13.89 -0.62 10.86
N ILE A 347 -14.46 -1.55 10.09
CA ILE A 347 -14.46 -2.98 10.45
C ILE A 347 -13.02 -3.54 10.46
N GLY A 348 -12.23 -3.24 9.42
CA GLY A 348 -10.84 -3.68 9.34
C GLY A 348 -9.97 -3.15 10.47
N THR A 349 -10.08 -1.86 10.81
CA THR A 349 -9.35 -1.25 11.92
C THR A 349 -9.79 -1.81 13.28
N VAL A 350 -11.08 -1.98 13.52
CA VAL A 350 -11.58 -2.58 14.77
C VAL A 350 -11.09 -4.02 14.92
N ALA A 351 -11.21 -4.84 13.87
CA ALA A 351 -10.73 -6.22 13.88
C ALA A 351 -9.22 -6.29 14.13
N ALA A 352 -8.44 -5.41 13.50
CA ALA A 352 -7.00 -5.31 13.69
C ALA A 352 -6.62 -4.92 15.13
N CYS A 353 -7.30 -3.94 15.72
CA CYS A 353 -7.08 -3.54 17.12
C CYS A 353 -7.43 -4.67 18.10
N LEU A 354 -8.55 -5.37 17.89
CA LEU A 354 -8.95 -6.51 18.73
C LEU A 354 -7.92 -7.64 18.64
N LEU A 355 -7.46 -7.99 17.43
CA LEU A 355 -6.44 -9.01 17.26
C LEU A 355 -5.09 -8.55 17.83
N ALA A 356 -4.71 -7.28 17.70
CA ALA A 356 -3.49 -6.75 18.30
C ALA A 356 -3.49 -6.90 19.82
N ILE A 357 -4.64 -6.64 20.47
CA ILE A 357 -4.83 -6.88 21.90
C ILE A 357 -4.72 -8.38 22.18
N ALA A 358 -5.38 -9.26 21.42
CA ALA A 358 -5.28 -10.71 21.59
C ALA A 358 -3.84 -11.23 21.49
N VAL A 359 -3.05 -10.71 20.55
CA VAL A 359 -1.61 -11.02 20.40
C VAL A 359 -0.82 -10.63 21.64
N MET A 360 -1.17 -9.54 22.34
CA MET A 360 -0.51 -9.16 23.60
C MET A 360 -0.86 -10.07 24.77
N GLN A 361 -2.00 -10.76 24.70
CA GLN A 361 -2.54 -11.55 25.80
C GLN A 361 -2.22 -13.03 25.65
N TRP A 362 -2.11 -13.52 24.41
CA TRP A 362 -1.97 -14.95 24.11
C TRP A 362 -0.76 -15.22 23.21
N PRO A 363 0.31 -15.82 23.75
CA PRO A 363 1.51 -16.18 22.97
C PRO A 363 1.22 -17.12 21.80
N LEU A 364 0.18 -17.95 21.90
CA LEU A 364 -0.25 -18.84 20.81
C LEU A 364 -0.78 -18.05 19.61
N VAL A 365 -1.59 -17.02 19.86
CA VAL A 365 -2.12 -16.12 18.82
C VAL A 365 -0.97 -15.36 18.16
N GLU A 366 0.00 -14.88 18.94
CA GLU A 366 1.21 -14.25 18.39
C GLU A 366 1.97 -15.18 17.44
N ARG A 367 2.32 -16.39 17.90
CA ARG A 367 3.11 -17.36 17.13
C ARG A 367 2.42 -17.78 15.84
N PHE A 368 1.09 -17.78 15.81
CA PHE A 368 0.29 -18.14 14.63
C PHE A 368 0.07 -16.94 13.70
N PHE A 369 -0.44 -15.81 14.21
CA PHE A 369 -0.90 -14.69 13.39
C PHE A 369 0.21 -13.74 12.95
N MET A 370 1.28 -13.53 13.74
CA MET A 370 2.32 -12.57 13.35
C MET A 370 3.07 -12.98 12.08
N PRO A 371 3.52 -14.24 11.92
CA PRO A 371 4.13 -14.68 10.67
C PRO A 371 3.16 -14.54 9.49
N LEU A 372 1.91 -14.96 9.68
CA LEU A 372 0.86 -14.87 8.66
C LEU A 372 0.58 -13.42 8.25
N ALA A 373 0.47 -12.50 9.20
CA ALA A 373 0.20 -11.09 8.92
C ALA A 373 1.34 -10.44 8.13
N ILE A 374 2.59 -10.80 8.44
CA ILE A 374 3.77 -10.30 7.73
C ILE A 374 3.82 -10.86 6.31
N THR A 375 3.51 -12.14 6.11
CA THR A 375 3.52 -12.75 4.77
C THR A 375 2.33 -12.31 3.92
N LEU A 376 1.11 -12.34 4.47
CA LEU A 376 -0.12 -11.96 3.76
C LEU A 376 -0.14 -10.49 3.34
N ARG A 377 0.59 -9.61 4.03
CA ARG A 377 0.77 -8.23 3.59
C ARG A 377 1.31 -8.12 2.16
N SER A 378 2.10 -9.10 1.71
CA SER A 378 2.66 -9.12 0.35
C SER A 378 1.70 -9.64 -0.72
N VAL A 379 0.55 -10.19 -0.33
CA VAL A 379 -0.45 -10.72 -1.26
C VAL A 379 -1.14 -9.56 -1.99
N PRO A 380 -1.09 -9.49 -3.33
CA PRO A 380 -1.75 -8.42 -4.07
C PRO A 380 -3.27 -8.50 -3.88
N LEU A 381 -3.88 -7.46 -3.30
CA LEU A 381 -5.35 -7.43 -3.12
C LEU A 381 -6.09 -7.57 -4.45
N VAL A 382 -5.53 -7.04 -5.54
CA VAL A 382 -6.07 -7.19 -6.91
C VAL A 382 -6.33 -8.67 -7.23
N ALA A 383 -5.43 -9.57 -6.82
CA ALA A 383 -5.58 -11.00 -7.05
C ALA A 383 -6.63 -11.65 -6.13
N MET A 384 -6.77 -11.14 -4.91
CA MET A 384 -7.73 -11.66 -3.93
C MET A 384 -9.15 -11.15 -4.15
N THR A 385 -9.30 -9.99 -4.80
CA THR A 385 -10.59 -9.33 -4.97
C THR A 385 -11.63 -10.23 -5.67
N PRO A 386 -11.32 -10.89 -6.80
CA PRO A 386 -12.21 -11.88 -7.41
C PRO A 386 -12.61 -13.03 -6.47
N LEU A 387 -11.66 -13.56 -5.70
CA LEU A 387 -11.90 -14.68 -4.79
C LEU A 387 -12.83 -14.26 -3.63
N LEU A 388 -12.55 -13.11 -3.03
CA LEU A 388 -13.37 -12.55 -1.96
C LEU A 388 -14.77 -12.20 -2.47
N ALA A 389 -14.88 -11.66 -3.68
CA ALA A 389 -16.17 -11.40 -4.32
C ALA A 389 -16.96 -12.68 -4.59
N LEU A 390 -16.27 -13.79 -4.92
CA LEU A 390 -16.90 -15.08 -5.06
C LEU A 390 -17.43 -15.58 -3.70
N ILE A 391 -16.61 -15.52 -2.63
CA ILE A 391 -16.91 -16.06 -1.27
C ILE A 391 -18.04 -15.29 -0.60
N PHE A 392 -17.89 -13.97 -0.59
CA PHE A 392 -18.72 -13.06 0.20
C PHE A 392 -19.81 -12.40 -0.64
N GLY A 393 -19.83 -12.67 -1.95
CA GLY A 393 -20.77 -12.11 -2.92
C GLY A 393 -20.30 -10.75 -3.47
N ARG A 394 -20.96 -10.33 -4.56
CA ARG A 394 -20.69 -9.06 -5.27
C ARG A 394 -21.46 -7.86 -4.70
N GLY A 395 -21.84 -7.92 -3.43
CA GLY A 395 -22.58 -6.86 -2.74
C GLY A 395 -21.71 -6.10 -1.74
N LEU A 396 -22.37 -5.34 -0.86
CA LEU A 396 -21.71 -4.56 0.19
C LEU A 396 -20.81 -5.41 1.08
N LEU A 397 -21.22 -6.65 1.41
CA LEU A 397 -20.45 -7.55 2.26
C LEU A 397 -19.09 -7.90 1.63
N GLY A 398 -19.08 -8.26 0.34
CA GLY A 398 -17.84 -8.56 -0.38
C GLY A 398 -16.88 -7.39 -0.40
N VAL A 399 -17.35 -6.19 -0.77
CA VAL A 399 -16.51 -4.98 -0.76
C VAL A 399 -15.99 -4.67 0.63
N THR A 400 -16.87 -4.75 1.63
CA THR A 400 -16.50 -4.53 3.03
C THR A 400 -15.36 -5.45 3.45
N VAL A 401 -15.40 -6.74 3.11
CA VAL A 401 -14.32 -7.69 3.41
C VAL A 401 -13.05 -7.33 2.65
N ILE A 402 -13.13 -7.02 1.36
CA ILE A 402 -11.97 -6.65 0.54
C ILE A 402 -11.28 -5.41 1.14
N VAL A 403 -12.03 -4.35 1.43
CA VAL A 403 -11.52 -3.11 2.03
C VAL A 403 -11.02 -3.35 3.47
N SER A 404 -11.71 -4.19 4.24
CA SER A 404 -11.26 -4.56 5.59
C SER A 404 -9.90 -5.24 5.53
N VAL A 405 -9.66 -6.16 4.59
CA VAL A 405 -8.37 -6.85 4.43
C VAL A 405 -7.23 -5.86 4.11
N VAL A 406 -7.49 -4.86 3.25
CA VAL A 406 -6.50 -3.81 2.92
C VAL A 406 -6.07 -3.03 4.16
N THR A 407 -7.03 -2.68 5.00
CA THR A 407 -6.80 -1.82 6.16
C THR A 407 -6.35 -2.61 7.38
N PHE A 408 -6.73 -3.88 7.48
CA PHE A 408 -6.48 -4.75 8.61
C PHE A 408 -5.00 -5.00 8.84
N PHE A 409 -4.24 -5.47 7.84
CA PHE A 409 -2.84 -5.87 8.07
C PHE A 409 -1.91 -4.70 8.43
N PRO A 410 -1.94 -3.55 7.72
CA PRO A 410 -1.12 -2.40 8.10
C PRO A 410 -1.48 -1.88 9.51
N THR A 411 -2.77 -1.88 9.85
CA THR A 411 -3.23 -1.48 11.20
C THR A 411 -2.76 -2.45 12.26
N LEU A 412 -2.92 -3.76 12.04
CA LEU A 412 -2.53 -4.80 12.99
C LEU A 412 -1.03 -4.70 13.32
N VAL A 413 -0.17 -4.64 12.31
CA VAL A 413 1.28 -4.57 12.52
C VAL A 413 1.67 -3.29 13.26
N SER A 414 1.10 -2.14 12.85
CA SER A 414 1.38 -0.84 13.49
C SER A 414 0.94 -0.80 14.95
N VAL A 415 -0.27 -1.29 15.26
CA VAL A 415 -0.81 -1.30 16.62
C VAL A 415 -0.06 -2.30 17.49
N VAL A 416 0.28 -3.49 16.99
CA VAL A 416 1.11 -4.46 17.74
C VAL A 416 2.48 -3.86 18.06
N ALA A 417 3.12 -3.19 17.11
CA ALA A 417 4.40 -2.53 17.34
C ALA A 417 4.29 -1.44 18.43
N ALA A 418 3.23 -0.64 18.40
CA ALA A 418 2.99 0.42 19.38
C ALA A 418 2.65 -0.10 20.79
N LEU A 419 1.88 -1.19 20.88
CA LEU A 419 1.61 -1.85 22.16
C LEU A 419 2.90 -2.40 22.80
N ARG A 420 3.86 -2.82 21.98
CA ARG A 420 5.17 -3.33 22.43
C ARG A 420 6.16 -2.22 22.78
N SER A 421 6.06 -1.04 22.17
CA SER A 421 6.95 0.09 22.45
C SER A 421 6.64 0.82 23.75
N ALA A 422 5.56 0.44 24.46
CA ALA A 422 5.21 1.01 25.75
C ALA A 422 6.38 0.90 26.75
N PRO A 423 6.70 1.95 27.53
CA PRO A 423 7.83 1.95 28.45
C PRO A 423 7.78 0.78 29.43
N ALA A 424 8.88 0.00 29.49
CA ALA A 424 8.99 -1.14 30.39
C ALA A 424 8.74 -0.74 31.85
N ILE A 425 9.31 0.40 32.27
CA ILE A 425 9.15 0.95 33.63
C ILE A 425 7.67 1.17 33.99
N ALA A 426 6.88 1.74 33.09
CA ALA A 426 5.46 1.97 33.34
C ALA A 426 4.67 0.65 33.47
N CYS A 427 5.05 -0.36 32.68
CA CYS A 427 4.49 -1.71 32.80
C CYS A 427 4.86 -2.38 34.13
N ASP A 428 6.11 -2.22 34.57
CA ASP A 428 6.63 -2.85 35.78
C ASP A 428 6.05 -2.24 37.06
N VAL A 429 5.74 -0.93 37.07
CA VAL A 429 4.99 -0.31 38.18
C VAL A 429 3.62 -0.98 38.34
N VAL A 430 2.86 -1.15 37.26
CA VAL A 430 1.54 -1.81 37.32
C VAL A 430 1.66 -3.26 37.79
N ARG A 431 2.69 -3.99 37.34
CA ARG A 431 2.96 -5.37 37.80
C ARG A 431 3.34 -5.42 39.28
N SER A 432 4.17 -4.50 39.74
CA SER A 432 4.59 -4.44 41.15
C SER A 432 3.43 -4.16 42.10
N MET A 433 2.39 -3.46 41.63
CA MET A 433 1.14 -3.23 42.36
C MET A 433 0.14 -4.40 42.24
N GLY A 434 0.55 -5.57 41.73
CA GLY A 434 -0.30 -6.76 41.57
C GLY A 434 -1.14 -6.80 40.29
N GLY A 435 -0.89 -5.89 39.34
CA GLY A 435 -1.63 -5.83 38.08
C GLY A 435 -1.32 -7.00 37.13
N SER A 436 -2.36 -7.62 36.58
CA SER A 436 -2.25 -8.68 35.56
C SER A 436 -1.83 -8.13 34.18
N SER A 437 -1.45 -9.01 33.24
CA SER A 437 -1.14 -8.61 31.85
C SER A 437 -2.29 -7.84 31.17
N VAL A 438 -3.53 -8.21 31.47
CA VAL A 438 -4.73 -7.47 31.03
C VAL A 438 -4.71 -6.04 31.56
N THR A 439 -4.38 -5.89 32.85
CA THR A 439 -4.33 -4.57 33.51
C THR A 439 -3.23 -3.70 32.91
N VAL A 440 -2.04 -4.27 32.66
CA VAL A 440 -0.94 -3.58 31.99
C VAL A 440 -1.35 -3.15 30.58
N THR A 441 -1.95 -4.05 29.80
CA THR A 441 -2.40 -3.74 28.44
C THR A 441 -3.47 -2.64 28.46
N ALA A 442 -4.47 -2.74 29.33
CA ALA A 442 -5.57 -1.79 29.41
C ALA A 442 -5.14 -0.40 29.90
N LYS A 443 -4.32 -0.32 30.95
CA LYS A 443 -3.95 0.95 31.60
C LYS A 443 -2.71 1.63 31.03
N VAL A 444 -1.77 0.86 30.46
CA VAL A 444 -0.49 1.40 29.97
C VAL A 444 -0.40 1.29 28.46
N ARG A 445 -0.49 0.07 27.91
CA ARG A 445 -0.20 -0.15 26.49
C ARG A 445 -1.23 0.47 25.57
N LEU A 446 -2.53 0.32 25.85
CA LEU A 446 -3.60 0.89 25.03
C LEU A 446 -3.49 2.41 24.94
N LEU A 447 -3.24 3.09 26.07
CA LEU A 447 -3.07 4.54 26.10
C LEU A 447 -1.85 4.97 25.27
N HIS A 448 -0.76 4.22 25.35
CA HIS A 448 0.44 4.47 24.55
C HIS A 448 0.26 4.17 23.06
N ALA A 449 -0.65 3.26 22.70
CA ALA A 449 -0.94 2.89 21.32
C ALA A 449 -1.94 3.83 20.62
N VAL A 450 -2.67 4.70 21.34
CA VAL A 450 -3.64 5.64 20.74
C VAL A 450 -3.02 6.49 19.62
N PRO A 451 -1.85 7.16 19.80
CA PRO A 451 -1.23 7.93 18.72
C PRO A 451 -0.92 7.07 17.49
N ALA A 452 -0.53 5.82 17.71
CA ALA A 452 -0.20 4.90 16.62
C ALA A 452 -1.42 4.46 15.81
N VAL A 453 -2.59 4.32 16.44
CA VAL A 453 -3.86 4.05 15.72
C VAL A 453 -4.16 5.20 14.73
N PHE A 454 -4.00 6.45 15.15
CA PHE A 454 -4.21 7.61 14.27
C PHE A 454 -3.11 7.74 13.21
N ALA A 455 -1.85 7.47 13.56
CA ALA A 455 -0.75 7.42 12.59
C ALA A 455 -0.98 6.31 11.54
N SER A 456 -1.51 5.16 11.96
CA SER A 456 -1.89 4.07 11.06
C SER A 456 -3.05 4.45 10.14
N ALA A 457 -4.06 5.14 10.68
CA ALA A 457 -5.20 5.65 9.90
C ALA A 457 -4.76 6.51 8.72
N ARG A 458 -3.67 7.28 8.87
CA ARG A 458 -3.12 8.14 7.81
C ARG A 458 -2.74 7.35 6.54
N ILE A 459 -2.33 6.10 6.72
CA ILE A 459 -1.96 5.19 5.63
C ILE A 459 -3.18 4.35 5.21
N ALA A 460 -3.94 3.86 6.19
CA ALA A 460 -5.06 2.95 5.97
C ALA A 460 -6.25 3.61 5.25
N VAL A 461 -6.56 4.89 5.52
CA VAL A 461 -7.73 5.56 4.92
C VAL A 461 -7.59 5.79 3.42
N PRO A 462 -6.49 6.37 2.89
CA PRO A 462 -6.28 6.42 1.43
C PRO A 462 -6.22 5.02 0.82
N GLY A 463 -5.61 4.05 1.53
CA GLY A 463 -5.61 2.65 1.13
C GLY A 463 -7.01 2.04 1.05
N ALA A 464 -7.93 2.42 1.95
CA ALA A 464 -9.32 1.97 1.95
C ALA A 464 -10.08 2.49 0.73
N ILE A 465 -9.84 3.74 0.32
CA ILE A 465 -10.44 4.33 -0.87
C ILE A 465 -9.89 3.66 -2.14
N ALA A 466 -8.58 3.42 -2.20
CA ALA A 466 -7.96 2.65 -3.29
C ALA A 466 -8.49 1.19 -3.33
N GLY A 467 -8.67 0.57 -2.17
CA GLY A 467 -9.26 -0.77 -2.05
C GLY A 467 -10.73 -0.81 -2.45
N ALA A 468 -11.51 0.21 -2.08
CA ALA A 468 -12.92 0.32 -2.45
C ALA A 468 -13.06 0.50 -3.96
N THR A 469 -12.36 1.45 -4.57
CA THR A 469 -12.40 1.65 -6.04
C THR A 469 -11.97 0.40 -6.81
N LEU A 470 -10.98 -0.34 -6.32
CA LEU A 470 -10.59 -1.63 -6.90
C LEU A 470 -11.69 -2.69 -6.76
N ALA A 471 -12.30 -2.82 -5.58
CA ALA A 471 -13.39 -3.76 -5.32
C ALA A 471 -14.66 -3.42 -6.11
N GLU A 472 -14.98 -2.14 -6.22
CA GLU A 472 -16.08 -1.61 -7.01
C GLU A 472 -15.98 -2.01 -8.47
N TRP A 473 -14.78 -1.87 -9.03
CA TRP A 473 -14.51 -2.27 -10.40
C TRP A 473 -14.58 -3.79 -10.58
N LEU A 474 -13.87 -4.57 -9.75
CA LEU A 474 -13.67 -5.99 -9.97
C LEU A 474 -14.77 -6.90 -9.41
N ALA A 475 -15.59 -6.40 -8.47
CA ALA A 475 -16.59 -7.18 -7.76
C ALA A 475 -18.02 -6.68 -8.00
N THR A 476 -18.32 -5.43 -7.65
CA THR A 476 -19.72 -4.97 -7.55
C THR A 476 -20.27 -4.34 -8.83
N GLY A 477 -19.41 -3.68 -9.61
CA GLY A 477 -19.82 -2.87 -10.74
C GLY A 477 -20.59 -1.60 -10.34
N GLN A 478 -20.46 -1.13 -9.09
CA GLN A 478 -21.04 0.12 -8.60
C GLN A 478 -19.98 1.01 -7.95
N GLY A 479 -20.21 2.33 -7.88
CA GLY A 479 -19.26 3.31 -7.33
C GLY A 479 -18.24 3.83 -8.34
N ILE A 480 -17.41 4.79 -7.95
CA ILE A 480 -16.51 5.50 -8.87
C ILE A 480 -15.56 4.53 -9.56
N GLY A 481 -15.01 3.54 -8.86
CA GLY A 481 -14.08 2.57 -9.45
C GLY A 481 -14.67 1.87 -10.67
N SER A 482 -15.95 1.50 -10.60
CA SER A 482 -16.67 0.92 -11.73
C SER A 482 -17.03 1.93 -12.82
N MET A 483 -17.37 3.16 -12.45
CA MET A 483 -17.70 4.24 -13.40
C MET A 483 -16.50 4.56 -14.27
N LEU A 484 -15.31 4.70 -13.69
CA LEU A 484 -14.08 5.00 -14.45
C LEU A 484 -13.83 4.03 -15.61
N VAL A 485 -14.07 2.73 -15.39
CA VAL A 485 -13.87 1.71 -16.42
C VAL A 485 -15.02 1.68 -17.43
N LYS A 486 -16.27 1.93 -16.98
CA LYS A 486 -17.42 2.03 -17.88
C LYS A 486 -17.32 3.25 -18.78
N ASP A 487 -17.00 4.41 -18.22
CA ASP A 487 -16.84 5.68 -18.92
C ASP A 487 -15.68 5.58 -19.92
N PHE A 488 -14.59 4.90 -19.54
CA PHE A 488 -13.51 4.57 -20.46
C PHE A 488 -13.99 3.72 -21.65
N ALA A 489 -14.69 2.61 -21.38
CA ALA A 489 -15.20 1.73 -22.42
C ALA A 489 -16.23 2.44 -23.32
N ALA A 490 -17.00 3.39 -22.77
CA ALA A 490 -17.96 4.21 -23.48
C ALA A 490 -17.34 5.44 -24.17
N SER A 491 -16.02 5.64 -24.07
CA SER A 491 -15.31 6.84 -24.55
C SER A 491 -15.80 8.16 -23.96
N GLN A 492 -16.44 8.11 -22.79
CA GLN A 492 -16.89 9.27 -22.00
C GLN A 492 -15.73 9.82 -21.16
N PHE A 493 -14.71 10.35 -21.83
CA PHE A 493 -13.49 10.78 -21.15
C PHE A 493 -13.71 11.95 -20.18
N ASN A 494 -14.69 12.83 -20.41
CA ASN A 494 -14.99 13.91 -19.47
C ASN A 494 -15.45 13.36 -18.10
N ASP A 495 -16.32 12.35 -18.09
CA ASP A 495 -16.78 11.68 -16.86
C ASP A 495 -15.65 10.91 -16.20
N MET A 496 -14.84 10.18 -16.99
CA MET A 496 -13.68 9.43 -16.49
C MET A 496 -12.67 10.36 -15.78
N TRP A 497 -12.29 11.49 -16.40
CA TRP A 497 -11.35 12.44 -15.80
C TRP A 497 -11.97 13.16 -14.59
N SER A 498 -13.24 13.52 -14.65
CA SER A 498 -13.96 14.15 -13.54
C SER A 498 -14.08 13.23 -12.34
N GLY A 499 -14.43 11.96 -12.55
CA GLY A 499 -14.45 10.91 -11.52
C GLY A 499 -13.06 10.66 -10.93
N THR A 500 -12.02 10.67 -11.76
CA THR A 500 -10.62 10.53 -11.31
C THR A 500 -10.23 11.68 -10.38
N VAL A 501 -10.50 12.92 -10.78
CA VAL A 501 -10.25 14.10 -9.95
C VAL A 501 -11.07 14.05 -8.66
N ALA A 502 -12.33 13.60 -8.71
CA ALA A 502 -13.19 13.49 -7.55
C ALA A 502 -12.65 12.50 -6.51
N VAL A 503 -12.18 11.32 -6.92
CA VAL A 503 -11.59 10.34 -6.00
C VAL A 503 -10.22 10.77 -5.47
N ILE A 504 -9.37 11.38 -6.29
CA ILE A 504 -8.10 11.95 -5.81
C ILE A 504 -8.37 13.02 -4.74
N THR A 505 -9.34 13.89 -5.00
CA THR A 505 -9.75 14.94 -4.05
C THR A 505 -10.27 14.33 -2.76
N LEU A 506 -11.09 13.29 -2.84
CA LEU A 506 -11.58 12.55 -1.67
C LEU A 506 -10.43 11.93 -0.86
N SER A 507 -9.49 11.24 -1.51
CA SER A 507 -8.34 10.60 -0.85
C SER A 507 -7.44 11.63 -0.16
N VAL A 508 -7.14 12.75 -0.81
CA VAL A 508 -6.33 13.84 -0.24
C VAL A 508 -7.05 14.51 0.93
N LEU A 509 -8.36 14.78 0.81
CA LEU A 509 -9.17 15.35 1.89
C LEU A 509 -9.19 14.41 3.10
N ALA A 510 -9.44 13.12 2.87
CA ALA A 510 -9.48 12.12 3.92
C ALA A 510 -8.12 11.99 4.64
N TYR A 511 -7.01 11.98 3.89
CA TYR A 511 -5.67 12.05 4.46
C TYR A 511 -5.46 13.30 5.33
N ALA A 512 -5.89 14.47 4.84
CA ALA A 512 -5.74 15.73 5.54
C ALA A 512 -6.54 15.77 6.85
N VAL A 513 -7.78 15.26 6.83
CA VAL A 513 -8.64 15.13 8.01
C VAL A 513 -7.97 14.22 9.05
N VAL A 514 -7.54 13.03 8.66
CA VAL A 514 -6.87 12.08 9.57
C VAL A 514 -5.58 12.68 10.14
N SER A 515 -4.79 13.35 9.31
CA SER A 515 -3.57 14.03 9.75
C SER A 515 -3.86 15.16 10.75
N GLY A 516 -4.97 15.88 10.57
CA GLY A 516 -5.44 16.91 11.51
C GLY A 516 -5.83 16.32 12.86
N VAL A 517 -6.60 15.23 12.85
CA VAL A 517 -7.02 14.50 14.06
C VAL A 517 -5.82 13.95 14.81
N GLU A 518 -4.86 13.33 14.12
CA GLU A 518 -3.65 12.79 14.73
C GLU A 518 -2.83 13.88 15.46
N ARG A 519 -2.66 15.06 14.84
CA ARG A 519 -1.95 16.19 15.49
C ARG A 519 -2.70 16.70 16.71
N PHE A 520 -4.02 16.80 16.63
CA PHE A 520 -4.84 17.22 17.75
C PHE A 520 -4.72 16.26 18.94
N VAL A 521 -4.82 14.97 18.66
CA VAL A 521 -4.71 13.89 19.64
C VAL A 521 -3.30 13.82 20.23
N GLY A 522 -2.25 13.93 19.40
CA GLY A 522 -0.86 13.95 19.84
C GLY A 522 -0.52 15.13 20.75
N ARG A 523 -1.07 16.32 20.47
CA ARG A 523 -0.94 17.49 21.35
C ARG A 523 -1.61 17.29 22.71
N ARG A 524 -2.81 16.71 22.74
CA ARG A 524 -3.50 16.41 24.00
C ARG A 524 -2.77 15.37 24.86
N MET A 525 -2.10 14.41 24.24
CA MET A 525 -1.33 13.37 24.94
C MET A 525 0.12 13.77 25.24
N GLY A 526 0.57 14.96 24.82
CA GLY A 526 1.94 15.42 25.04
C GLY A 526 3.01 14.66 24.23
N THR A 527 2.61 13.91 23.20
CA THR A 527 3.53 13.12 22.35
C THR A 527 4.05 13.89 21.14
N VAL A 528 3.46 15.04 20.82
CA VAL A 528 3.84 15.91 19.70
C VAL A 528 4.00 17.34 20.23
N SER A 529 5.23 17.86 20.23
CA SER A 529 5.58 19.22 20.69
C SER A 529 5.40 20.30 19.62
#